data_AF-A0A7Z0Q6F4-F1
#
_entry.id   AF-A0A7Z0Q6F4-F1
#
_cell.length_a   1.000
_cell.length_b   1.000
_cell.length_c   1.000
_cell.angle_alpha   90.00
_cell.angle_beta   90.00
_cell.angle_gamma   90.00
#
_symmetry.space_group_name_H-M   'P 1'
#
loop_
_entity.id
_entity.type
_entity.pdbx_description
1 polymer ?
#
loop_
_entity_poly.entity_id
_entity_poly.type
_entity_poly.pdbx_seq_one_letter_code
_entity_poly.pdbx_strand_id
1 'polypeptide(L)' 'MTEHQLREREFQIARYRLLEREVTDPLAACLLHSIIEELEAELRRDRPDSHGPRD' A
#
# COMPACT_ATOMS: atom_id res chain seq x y z
N MET A 1 -7.72 11.20 -2.73
CA MET A 1 -7.26 10.78 -4.09
C MET A 1 -8.44 10.58 -5.04
N THR A 2 -8.26 10.65 -6.37
CA THR A 2 -9.30 10.21 -7.32
C THR A 2 -9.34 8.67 -7.36
N GLU A 3 -10.48 8.08 -7.73
CA GLU A 3 -10.65 6.61 -7.81
C GLU A 3 -9.58 5.92 -8.66
N HIS A 4 -9.13 6.57 -9.73
CA HIS A 4 -8.05 6.08 -10.58
C HIS A 4 -6.71 5.99 -9.82
N GLN A 5 -6.38 7.00 -9.02
CA GLN A 5 -5.15 7.02 -8.22
C GLN A 5 -5.19 5.97 -7.10
N LEU A 6 -6.36 5.72 -6.49
CA LEU A 6 -6.54 4.66 -5.50
C LEU A 6 -6.26 3.28 -6.11
N ARG A 7 -6.87 2.97 -7.27
CA ARG A 7 -6.63 1.71 -7.98
C ARG A 7 -5.18 1.55 -8.44
N GLU A 8 -4.56 2.63 -8.90
CA GLU A 8 -3.15 2.60 -9.28
C GLU A 8 -2.26 2.30 -8.07
N ARG A 9 -2.57 2.89 -6.90
CA ARG A 9 -1.86 2.61 -5.65
C ARG A 9 -2.02 1.15 -5.21
N GLU A 10 -3.24 0.62 -5.26
CA GLU A 10 -3.53 -0.80 -4.95
C GLU A 10 -2.72 -1.74 -5.87
N PHE A 11 -2.64 -1.41 -7.16
CA PHE A 11 -1.85 -2.16 -8.12
C PHE A 11 -0.36 -2.09 -7.83
N GLN A 12 0.17 -0.92 -7.44
CA GLN A 12 1.56 -0.77 -7.03
C GLN A 12 1.89 -1.61 -5.79
N ILE A 13 1.03 -1.60 -4.77
CA ILE A 13 1.17 -2.42 -3.55
C ILE A 13 1.21 -3.91 -3.91
N ALA A 14 0.29 -4.38 -4.76
CA ALA A 14 0.24 -5.78 -5.19
C ALA A 14 1.53 -6.19 -5.92
N ARG A 15 2.07 -5.31 -6.76
CA ARG A 15 3.34 -5.55 -7.46
C ARG A 15 4.53 -5.61 -6.51
N TYR A 16 4.62 -4.69 -5.55
CA TYR A 16 5.72 -4.71 -4.59
C TYR A 16 5.66 -5.91 -3.64
N ARG A 17 4.46 -6.37 -3.25
CA ARG A 17 4.30 -7.63 -2.49
C ARG A 17 4.77 -8.85 -3.27
N LEU A 18 4.58 -8.88 -4.59
CA LEU A 18 5.14 -9.96 -5.41
C LEU A 18 6.67 -9.88 -5.42
N LEU A 19 7.21 -8.68 -5.64
CA LEU A 19 8.65 -8.44 -5.67
C LEU A 19 9.33 -8.78 -4.34
N GLU A 20 8.71 -8.46 -3.20
CA GLU A 20 9.18 -8.81 -1.85
C GLU A 20 9.37 -10.33 -1.70
N ARG A 21 8.53 -11.14 -2.35
CA ARG A 21 8.62 -12.61 -2.32
C ARG A 21 9.66 -13.19 -3.28
N GLU A 22 9.96 -12.48 -4.36
CA GLU A 22 10.92 -12.90 -5.38
C GLU A 22 12.35 -12.45 -5.06
N VAL A 23 12.51 -11.37 -4.28
CA VAL A 23 13.82 -10.84 -3.93
C VAL A 23 14.52 -11.78 -2.94
N THR A 24 15.77 -12.09 -3.22
CA THR A 24 16.61 -12.96 -2.37
C THR A 24 17.49 -12.16 -1.41
N ASP A 25 17.70 -10.88 -1.71
CA ASP A 25 18.46 -9.98 -0.84
C ASP A 25 17.60 -9.56 0.38
N PRO A 26 18.05 -9.86 1.61
CA PRO A 26 17.25 -9.62 2.80
C PRO A 26 17.06 -8.13 3.11
N LEU A 27 18.03 -7.28 2.75
CA LEU A 27 17.91 -5.84 2.94
C LEU A 27 16.84 -5.28 1.98
N ALA A 28 16.86 -5.69 0.72
CA ALA A 28 15.86 -5.30 -0.27
C ALA A 28 14.46 -5.76 0.14
N ALA A 29 14.31 -6.96 0.69
CA ALA A 29 13.02 -7.43 1.23
C ALA A 29 12.52 -6.52 2.36
N CYS A 30 13.38 -6.15 3.33
CA CYS A 30 13.01 -5.24 4.41
C CYS A 30 12.64 -3.83 3.91
N LEU A 31 13.35 -3.32 2.90
CA LEU A 31 13.04 -2.02 2.30
C LEU A 31 11.71 -2.05 1.55
N LEU A 32 11.45 -3.11 0.78
CA LEU A 32 10.16 -3.31 0.10
C LEU A 32 9.02 -3.40 1.10
N HIS A 33 9.21 -4.11 2.20
CA HIS A 33 8.23 -4.19 3.29
C HIS A 33 7.85 -2.79 3.82
N SER A 34 8.87 -1.98 4.15
CA SER A 34 8.67 -0.62 4.68
C SER A 34 7.94 0.28 3.69
N ILE A 35 8.26 0.18 2.38
CA ILE A 35 7.58 0.93 1.31
C ILE A 35 6.12 0.48 1.19
N ILE A 36 5.86 -0.82 1.24
CA ILE A 36 4.50 -1.37 1.18
C ILE A 36 3.66 -0.87 2.35
N GLU A 37 4.20 -0.87 3.58
CA GLU A 37 3.50 -0.37 4.77
C GLU A 37 3.13 1.11 4.64
N GLU A 38 4.04 1.96 4.15
CA GLU A 38 3.77 3.37 3.92
C GLU A 38 2.67 3.58 2.87
N LEU A 39 2.75 2.87 1.74
CA LEU A 39 1.74 2.92 0.68
C LEU A 39 0.36 2.44 1.16
N GLU A 40 0.30 1.39 1.98
CA GLU A 40 -0.95 0.90 2.55
C GLU A 40 -1.55 1.86 3.58
N ALA A 41 -0.70 2.56 4.35
CA ALA A 41 -1.14 3.57 5.30
C ALA A 41 -1.72 4.80 4.58
N GLU A 42 -1.07 5.26 3.51
CA GLU A 42 -1.59 6.30 2.63
C GLU A 42 -2.91 5.88 1.99
N LEU A 43 -2.99 4.66 1.45
CA LEU A 43 -4.22 4.14 0.86
C LEU A 43 -5.37 4.09 1.87
N ARG A 44 -5.10 3.69 3.11
CA ARG A 44 -6.09 3.71 4.21
C ARG A 44 -6.53 5.12 4.59
N ARG A 45 -5.64 6.11 4.53
CA ARG A 45 -5.97 7.52 4.78
C ARG A 45 -6.81 8.13 3.65
N ASP A 46 -6.50 7.75 2.41
CA ASP A 46 -7.15 8.29 1.22
C ASP A 46 -8.44 7.57 0.83
N ARG A 47 -8.67 6.35 1.34
CA ARG A 47 -9.95 5.65 1.19
C ARG A 47 -10.95 6.29 2.15
N PRO A 48 -11.98 6.99 1.66
CA PRO A 48 -13.03 7.53 2.51
C PRO A 48 -13.98 6.40 2.91
N ASP A 49 -13.53 5.47 3.75
CA ASP A 49 -14.42 4.47 4.36
C ASP A 49 -14.82 4.99 5.74
N SER A 50 -16.06 5.50 5.81
CA SER A 50 -16.92 5.40 6.99
C SER A 50 -16.43 6.07 8.29
N HIS A 51 -16.29 7.39 8.29
CA HIS A 51 -16.72 8.14 9.48
C HIS A 51 -18.24 8.35 9.37
N GLY A 52 -19.01 7.29 9.62
CA GLY A 52 -20.37 7.49 10.11
C GLY A 52 -20.25 8.24 11.44
N PRO A 53 -21.09 9.26 11.71
CA PRO A 53 -21.00 9.99 12.96
C PRO A 53 -21.23 8.99 14.10
N ARG A 54 -20.22 8.81 14.94
CA ARG A 54 -20.44 8.31 16.28
C ARG A 54 -20.45 9.54 17.19
N ASP A 55 -21.59 9.66 17.87
CA ASP A 55 -22.06 10.70 18.79
C ASP A 55 -22.62 12.00 18.16
#